data_AF-A0A0D7VYQ3-F1
#
_entry.id   AF-A0A0D7VYQ3-F1
#
_cell.length_a   1.000
_cell.length_b   1.000
_cell.length_c   1.000
_cell.angle_alpha   90.00
_cell.angle_beta   90.00
_cell.angle_gamma   90.00
#
_symmetry.space_group_name_H-M   'P 1'
#
loop_
_entity.id
_entity.type
_entity.pdbx_description
1 polymer ?
#
loop_
_entity_poly.entity_id
_entity_poly.type
_entity_poly.pdbx_seq_one_letter_code
_entity_poly.pdbx_strand_id
1 'polypeptide(L)'
;MEKIFKLIKKWKFSIVIVLLATIILCCSEEKYKETTDETLNITEYLRTMPEYSMFVEILDVTGYASFMNTYGTYTLFLPTNDAITNLMADFGVSSISAIPIEELRDIVKLHILEETITTTSFTDGKIASPSMQGQFLITGATYDGGSASITVNKEAKITASNVEVGNGVMHVIDKVLRVADKTLAETIDTDASLSIFAEAIKATGWYDKLDQPVTYDEDSIPSYLTVIAQTDEVFQKAGFNSFDELKARYSHLNDPTNLEDSLNLFVAYRISPGLNYLADLAVTPALLTQAPLEVISVKLAADSLLINEEVFNGVLEKGVEINREPSDETASNGVVHLVKDNYFIKKRLPQPVYFDLGDQPEFRQLSAVFRKPGNYASLSDAELSSMSWEGSPSVTYSCPAIGDGNAAGWHGDLLDVLRLRDGYINNIEFTTPVIIKGQYKVWVSYRTNPRAPSSARAFFNDVPLSRLLNMQEYGDSGTPERVLESQGYKRHIEPFSSRFNSRLMGIINVETTGRHTFRFQSLAYAGGNSWFDVVEFRPVDMDQLYPKFESSGSGLIYD
;
A
#
# COMPACT_ATOMS: atom_id res chain seq x y z
N MET A 1 44.16 -58.70 45.72
CA MET A 1 43.37 -58.10 44.63
C MET A 1 42.29 -57.12 45.10
N GLU A 2 41.64 -57.33 46.25
CA GLU A 2 40.50 -56.51 46.72
C GLU A 2 40.82 -55.04 47.05
N LYS A 3 42.05 -54.73 47.51
CA LYS A 3 42.46 -53.35 47.84
C LYS A 3 42.68 -52.46 46.61
N ILE A 4 43.04 -53.04 45.45
CA ILE A 4 43.32 -52.28 44.22
C ILE A 4 42.01 -51.82 43.56
N PHE A 5 40.96 -52.65 43.58
CA PHE A 5 39.65 -52.30 43.03
C PHE A 5 38.94 -51.18 43.82
N LYS A 6 39.11 -51.13 45.15
CA LYS A 6 38.57 -50.04 45.98
C LYS A 6 39.27 -48.70 45.72
N LEU A 7 40.56 -48.71 45.39
CA LEU A 7 41.32 -47.49 45.04
C LEU A 7 40.86 -46.91 43.71
N ILE A 8 40.68 -47.75 42.68
CA ILE A 8 40.25 -47.32 41.34
C ILE A 8 38.82 -46.76 41.36
N LYS A 9 37.93 -47.31 42.19
CA LYS A 9 36.54 -46.82 42.33
C LYS A 9 36.47 -45.45 43.02
N LYS A 10 37.32 -45.20 44.03
CA LYS A 10 37.44 -43.89 44.69
C LYS A 10 38.06 -42.82 43.77
N TRP A 11 38.99 -43.22 42.91
CA TRP A 11 39.63 -42.31 41.97
C TRP A 11 38.69 -41.90 40.82
N LYS A 12 37.91 -42.84 40.29
CA LYS A 12 36.85 -42.53 39.29
C LYS A 12 35.76 -41.62 39.85
N PHE A 13 35.35 -41.82 41.10
CA PHE A 13 34.36 -40.95 41.75
C PHE A 13 34.91 -39.53 42.00
N SER A 14 36.20 -39.42 42.37
CA SER A 14 36.86 -38.13 42.56
C SER A 14 37.05 -37.37 41.24
N ILE A 15 37.39 -38.07 40.15
CA ILE A 15 37.52 -37.46 38.81
C ILE A 15 36.17 -36.96 38.30
N VAL A 16 35.07 -37.69 38.53
CA VAL A 16 33.71 -37.24 38.15
C VAL A 16 33.27 -36.02 38.96
N ILE A 17 33.60 -35.95 40.26
CA ILE A 17 33.30 -34.77 41.09
C ILE A 17 34.12 -33.55 40.66
N VAL A 18 35.40 -33.74 40.31
CA VAL A 18 36.24 -32.64 39.79
C VAL A 18 35.76 -32.17 38.42
N LEU A 19 35.34 -33.08 37.53
CA LEU A 19 34.75 -32.72 36.23
C LEU A 19 33.40 -31.98 36.38
N LEU A 20 32.54 -32.40 37.32
CA LEU A 20 31.31 -31.69 37.64
C LEU A 20 31.57 -30.29 38.23
N ALA A 21 32.59 -30.15 39.08
CA ALA A 21 32.97 -28.86 39.66
C ALA A 21 33.53 -27.88 38.62
N THR A 22 34.25 -28.37 37.60
CA THR A 22 34.75 -27.53 36.49
C THR A 22 33.65 -27.09 35.52
N ILE A 23 32.55 -27.83 35.39
CA ILE A 23 31.39 -27.42 34.58
C ILE A 23 30.61 -26.28 35.27
N ILE A 24 30.55 -26.28 36.62
CA ILE A 24 29.87 -25.23 37.41
C ILE A 24 30.68 -23.91 37.42
N LEU A 25 32.01 -23.97 37.32
CA LEU A 25 32.90 -22.79 37.25
C LEU A 25 33.02 -22.18 35.84
N CYS A 26 32.40 -22.78 34.81
CA CYS A 26 32.42 -22.27 33.44
C CYS A 26 31.12 -21.51 33.06
N CYS A 27 30.16 -21.42 33.96
CA CYS A 27 29.13 -20.39 33.89
C CYS A 27 29.74 -19.05 34.31
N SER A 28 30.24 -18.27 33.34
CA SER A 28 30.24 -16.83 33.54
C SER A 28 28.79 -16.43 33.77
N GLU A 29 28.49 -15.73 34.87
CA GLU A 29 27.24 -14.98 34.97
C GLU A 29 27.21 -14.05 33.75
N GLU A 30 26.39 -14.36 32.75
CA GLU A 30 25.91 -13.33 31.85
C GLU A 30 25.11 -12.39 32.75
N LYS A 31 25.76 -11.30 33.16
CA LYS A 31 25.05 -10.13 33.64
C LYS A 31 24.21 -9.67 32.46
N TYR A 32 22.97 -10.14 32.41
CA TYR A 32 21.93 -9.41 31.70
C TYR A 32 22.05 -7.97 32.20
N LYS A 33 22.42 -7.06 31.31
CA LYS A 33 22.11 -5.66 31.51
C LYS A 33 20.59 -5.61 31.51
N GLU A 34 19.97 -5.77 32.67
CA GLU A 34 18.71 -5.08 32.91
C GLU A 34 19.06 -3.59 32.98
N THR A 35 19.20 -2.97 31.81
CA THR A 35 18.90 -1.55 31.73
C THR A 35 17.38 -1.51 31.81
N THR A 36 16.83 -1.37 33.02
CA THR A 36 15.55 -0.66 33.12
C THR A 36 15.86 0.74 32.59
N ASP A 37 15.50 0.98 31.35
CA ASP A 37 15.61 2.30 30.75
C ASP A 37 14.83 3.26 31.68
N GLU A 38 15.49 4.29 32.19
CA GLU A 38 14.83 5.29 33.04
C GLU A 38 13.93 6.23 32.21
N THR A 39 13.88 6.03 30.88
CA THR A 39 12.97 6.74 30.00
C THR A 39 11.52 6.47 30.37
N LEU A 40 10.82 7.54 30.74
CA LEU A 40 9.39 7.48 31.03
C LEU A 40 8.60 7.13 29.76
N ASN A 41 7.58 6.28 29.89
CA ASN A 41 6.58 6.07 28.85
C ASN A 41 5.73 7.34 28.63
N ILE A 42 5.00 7.41 27.51
CA ILE A 42 4.19 8.58 27.13
C ILE A 42 3.37 9.14 28.30
N THR A 43 2.50 8.32 28.91
CA THR A 43 1.61 8.80 29.98
C THR A 43 2.38 9.34 31.18
N GLU A 44 3.45 8.68 31.60
CA GLU A 44 4.29 9.12 32.73
C GLU A 44 5.03 10.41 32.40
N TYR A 45 5.59 10.51 31.20
CA TYR A 45 6.25 11.73 30.70
C TYR A 45 5.27 12.92 30.71
N LEU A 46 4.08 12.77 30.14
CA LEU A 46 3.08 13.83 30.08
C LEU A 46 2.68 14.36 31.47
N ARG A 47 2.59 13.48 32.48
CA ARG A 47 2.28 13.88 33.86
C ARG A 47 3.37 14.72 34.53
N THR A 48 4.61 14.66 34.03
CA THR A 48 5.70 15.52 34.53
C THR A 48 5.67 16.94 33.97
N MET A 49 4.86 17.18 32.92
CA MET A 49 4.86 18.42 32.15
C MET A 49 3.51 19.16 32.30
N PRO A 50 3.45 20.25 33.08
CA PRO A 50 2.21 21.02 33.30
C PRO A 50 1.54 21.54 32.01
N GLU A 51 2.33 21.80 30.97
CA GLU A 51 1.89 22.29 29.65
C GLU A 51 1.06 21.28 28.84
N TYR A 52 0.98 20.01 29.27
CA TYR A 52 0.18 18.95 28.64
C TYR A 52 -0.94 18.42 29.55
N SER A 53 -1.19 19.10 30.68
CA SER A 53 -2.15 18.67 31.70
C SER A 53 -3.57 18.46 31.17
N MET A 54 -4.01 19.25 30.18
CA MET A 54 -5.35 19.10 29.60
C MET A 54 -5.46 17.83 28.74
N PHE A 55 -4.42 17.45 28.01
CA PHE A 55 -4.45 16.19 27.26
C PHE A 55 -4.40 14.98 28.21
N VAL A 56 -3.64 15.09 29.32
CA VAL A 56 -3.66 14.09 30.38
C VAL A 56 -5.06 13.91 30.97
N GLU A 57 -5.79 15.00 31.23
CA GLU A 57 -7.19 14.94 31.67
C GLU A 57 -8.07 14.20 30.66
N ILE A 58 -7.91 14.46 29.35
CA ILE A 58 -8.62 13.74 28.30
C ILE A 58 -8.28 12.23 28.34
N LEU A 59 -7.00 11.87 28.46
CA LEU A 59 -6.58 10.46 28.55
C LEU A 59 -7.17 9.76 29.79
N ASP A 60 -7.26 10.46 30.92
CA ASP A 60 -7.82 9.93 32.17
C ASP A 60 -9.34 9.74 32.07
N VAL A 61 -10.05 10.72 31.51
CA VAL A 61 -11.52 10.67 31.35
C VAL A 61 -11.93 9.63 30.30
N THR A 62 -11.18 9.49 29.21
CA THR A 62 -11.46 8.51 28.15
C THR A 62 -11.04 7.08 28.51
N GLY A 63 -10.16 6.91 29.50
CA GLY A 63 -9.60 5.62 29.92
C GLY A 63 -8.38 5.18 29.12
N TYR A 64 -7.82 6.04 28.26
CA TYR A 64 -6.66 5.73 27.41
C TYR A 64 -5.30 5.91 28.12
N ALA A 65 -5.27 6.52 29.31
CA ALA A 65 -4.02 6.71 30.05
C ALA A 65 -3.27 5.41 30.35
N SER A 66 -3.98 4.34 30.73
CA SER A 66 -3.38 3.02 31.00
C SER A 66 -2.90 2.33 29.72
N PHE A 67 -3.66 2.47 28.63
CA PHE A 67 -3.28 1.94 27.31
C PHE A 67 -1.95 2.55 26.86
N MET A 68 -1.85 3.88 26.89
CA MET A 68 -0.65 4.63 26.48
C MET A 68 0.56 4.45 27.43
N ASN A 69 0.38 3.83 28.60
CA ASN A 69 1.49 3.47 29.50
C ASN A 69 2.02 2.05 29.27
N THR A 70 1.32 1.25 28.46
CA THR A 70 1.73 -0.14 28.18
C THR A 70 2.94 -0.17 27.25
N TYR A 71 3.76 -1.21 27.37
CA TYR A 71 4.86 -1.45 26.44
C TYR A 71 4.32 -1.63 25.00
N GLY A 72 4.98 -1.01 24.05
CA GLY A 72 4.60 -0.95 22.64
C GLY A 72 5.39 0.12 21.92
N THR A 73 5.07 0.32 20.64
CA THR A 73 5.60 1.42 19.83
C THR A 73 4.45 2.33 19.42
N TYR A 74 4.48 3.58 19.87
CA TYR A 74 3.42 4.55 19.56
C TYR A 74 3.99 5.83 18.96
N THR A 75 3.18 6.47 18.12
CA THR A 75 3.36 7.88 17.75
C THR A 75 2.16 8.66 18.28
N LEU A 76 2.43 9.62 19.16
CA LEU A 76 1.40 10.53 19.67
C LEU A 76 1.56 11.91 19.03
N PHE A 77 0.53 12.35 18.30
CA PHE A 77 0.37 13.75 17.97
C PHE A 77 -0.25 14.45 19.19
N LEU A 78 0.54 15.24 19.92
CA LEU A 78 0.16 15.78 21.22
C LEU A 78 -0.34 17.22 21.08
N PRO A 79 -1.64 17.52 21.25
CA PRO A 79 -2.13 18.89 21.23
C PRO A 79 -1.68 19.66 22.47
N THR A 80 -1.33 20.94 22.30
CA THR A 80 -1.04 21.84 23.42
C THR A 80 -2.30 22.15 24.24
N ASN A 81 -2.12 22.62 25.48
CA ASN A 81 -3.25 23.12 26.29
C ASN A 81 -4.04 24.24 25.57
N ASP A 82 -3.37 25.11 24.81
CA ASP A 82 -4.02 26.15 24.01
C ASP A 82 -4.91 25.53 22.91
N ALA A 83 -4.43 24.49 22.24
CA ALA A 83 -5.21 23.75 21.25
C ALA A 83 -6.48 23.13 21.86
N ILE A 84 -6.37 22.55 23.06
CA ILE A 84 -7.53 21.96 23.76
C ILE A 84 -8.48 23.03 24.28
N THR A 85 -7.96 24.20 24.68
CA THR A 85 -8.80 25.35 25.04
C THR A 85 -9.63 25.83 23.86
N ASN A 86 -9.05 25.89 22.66
CA ASN A 86 -9.78 26.20 21.43
C ASN A 86 -10.84 25.13 21.12
N LEU A 87 -10.51 23.84 21.28
CA LEU A 87 -11.51 22.76 21.18
C LEU A 87 -12.70 22.99 22.12
N MET A 88 -12.48 23.32 23.39
CA MET A 88 -13.59 23.58 24.32
C MET A 88 -14.44 24.78 23.87
N ALA A 89 -13.81 25.81 23.31
CA ALA A 89 -14.51 26.97 22.77
C ALA A 89 -15.38 26.60 21.55
N ASP A 90 -14.91 25.72 20.67
CA ASP A 90 -15.69 25.19 19.54
C ASP A 90 -16.96 24.48 20.01
N PHE A 91 -16.87 23.71 21.09
CA PHE A 91 -18.01 23.04 21.73
C PHE A 91 -18.88 23.97 22.59
N GLY A 92 -18.45 25.21 22.82
CA GLY A 92 -19.14 26.16 23.70
C GLY A 92 -19.16 25.74 25.17
N VAL A 93 -18.16 24.97 25.62
CA VAL A 93 -18.05 24.44 26.98
C VAL A 93 -16.88 25.05 27.75
N SER A 94 -16.93 24.99 29.08
CA SER A 94 -15.88 25.51 29.97
C SER A 94 -15.04 24.43 30.65
N SER A 95 -15.31 23.14 30.39
CA SER A 95 -14.59 22.01 30.97
C SER A 95 -14.57 20.81 30.02
N ILE A 96 -13.47 20.06 30.03
CA ILE A 96 -13.28 18.86 29.19
C ILE A 96 -14.39 17.84 29.44
N SER A 97 -14.79 17.64 30.69
CA SER A 97 -15.86 16.72 31.10
C SER A 97 -17.26 17.05 30.54
N ALA A 98 -17.46 18.23 29.96
CA ALA A 98 -18.71 18.61 29.30
C ALA A 98 -18.73 18.27 27.80
N ILE A 99 -17.59 17.91 27.21
CA ILE A 99 -17.51 17.36 25.86
C ILE A 99 -18.02 15.91 25.92
N PRO A 100 -18.86 15.46 24.95
CA PRO A 100 -19.30 14.07 24.89
C PRO A 100 -18.13 13.08 24.95
N ILE A 101 -18.26 12.04 25.78
CA ILE A 101 -17.16 11.10 26.02
C ILE A 101 -16.71 10.36 24.76
N GLU A 102 -17.64 10.05 23.84
CA GLU A 102 -17.30 9.37 22.59
C GLU A 102 -16.49 10.29 21.66
N GLU A 103 -16.79 11.59 21.63
CA GLU A 103 -16.01 12.58 20.89
C GLU A 103 -14.57 12.65 21.42
N LEU A 104 -14.41 12.70 22.75
CA LEU A 104 -13.08 12.69 23.37
C LEU A 104 -12.30 11.42 23.04
N ARG A 105 -12.98 10.26 22.99
CA ARG A 105 -12.34 8.98 22.61
C ARG A 105 -11.89 8.98 21.16
N ASP A 106 -12.72 9.48 20.25
CA ASP A 106 -12.40 9.54 18.83
C ASP A 106 -11.27 10.54 18.56
N ILE A 107 -11.27 11.68 19.25
CA ILE A 107 -10.13 12.60 19.28
C ILE A 107 -8.87 11.87 19.74
N VAL A 108 -8.88 11.21 20.90
CA VAL A 108 -7.68 10.51 21.41
C VAL A 108 -7.16 9.49 20.43
N LYS A 109 -8.05 8.64 19.90
CA LYS A 109 -7.68 7.60 18.93
C LYS A 109 -7.08 8.17 17.64
N LEU A 110 -7.59 9.30 17.15
CA LEU A 110 -7.07 9.95 15.95
C LEU A 110 -5.63 10.47 16.13
N HIS A 111 -5.27 10.85 17.35
CA HIS A 111 -3.93 11.36 17.68
C HIS A 111 -2.89 10.26 17.92
N ILE A 112 -3.29 8.98 17.94
CA ILE A 112 -2.40 7.85 18.25
C ILE A 112 -2.26 6.96 17.03
N LEU A 113 -1.01 6.67 16.65
CA LEU A 113 -0.67 5.62 15.70
C LEU A 113 0.10 4.51 16.45
N GLU A 114 -0.18 3.25 16.14
CA GLU A 114 0.41 2.07 16.80
C GLU A 114 1.78 1.67 16.21
N GLU A 115 2.56 2.67 15.77
CA GLU A 115 3.92 2.53 15.23
C GLU A 115 4.76 3.74 15.66
N THR A 116 6.09 3.59 15.67
CA THR A 116 7.02 4.71 15.90
C THR A 116 7.39 5.37 14.56
N ILE A 117 6.86 6.57 14.32
CA ILE A 117 7.00 7.31 13.06
C ILE A 117 7.61 8.68 13.37
N THR A 118 8.86 8.86 12.96
CA THR A 118 9.60 10.12 13.13
C THR A 118 9.44 11.02 11.90
N THR A 119 9.72 12.32 12.03
CA THR A 119 9.55 13.27 10.93
C THR A 119 10.47 13.00 9.73
N THR A 120 11.52 12.18 9.88
CA THR A 120 12.36 11.75 8.75
C THR A 120 11.63 10.80 7.79
N SER A 121 10.54 10.18 8.23
CA SER A 121 9.67 9.33 7.40
C SER A 121 8.47 10.08 6.82
N PHE A 122 8.24 11.33 7.26
CA PHE A 122 7.14 12.13 6.74
C PHE A 122 7.41 12.55 5.30
N THR A 123 6.40 12.37 4.47
CA THR A 123 6.37 12.84 3.08
C THR A 123 5.13 13.72 2.90
N ASP A 124 5.09 14.54 1.86
CA ASP A 124 3.86 15.27 1.53
C ASP A 124 2.77 14.26 1.13
N GLY A 125 1.68 14.21 1.90
CA GLY A 125 0.59 13.27 1.75
C GLY A 125 0.37 12.36 2.96
N LYS A 126 -0.37 11.28 2.74
CA LYS A 126 -0.85 10.34 3.76
C LYS A 126 0.30 9.61 4.48
N ILE A 127 0.23 9.51 5.81
CA ILE A 127 1.03 8.55 6.60
C ILE A 127 0.49 7.15 6.32
N ALA A 128 1.37 6.18 6.01
CA ALA A 128 0.95 4.84 5.60
C ALA A 128 0.22 4.05 6.68
N SER A 129 0.45 4.34 7.96
CA SER A 129 -0.20 3.70 9.10
C SER A 129 -1.46 4.49 9.50
N PRO A 130 -2.62 3.84 9.64
CA PRO A 130 -3.82 4.50 10.11
C PRO A 130 -3.68 4.88 11.59
N SER A 131 -4.43 5.89 12.04
CA SER A 131 -4.60 6.14 13.47
C SER A 131 -5.40 5.02 14.14
N MET A 132 -5.42 4.96 15.47
CA MET A 132 -6.30 4.04 16.20
C MET A 132 -7.79 4.28 15.95
N GLN A 133 -8.16 5.43 15.36
CA GLN A 133 -9.53 5.72 14.95
C GLN A 133 -9.86 5.02 13.63
N GLY A 134 -8.86 4.72 12.81
CA GLY A 134 -8.98 4.13 11.47
C GLY A 134 -8.73 5.14 10.35
N GLN A 135 -8.89 6.45 10.62
CA GLN A 135 -8.54 7.51 9.68
C GLN A 135 -7.02 7.66 9.53
N PHE A 136 -6.58 7.89 8.29
CA PHE A 136 -5.20 8.22 7.99
C PHE A 136 -4.93 9.70 8.24
N LEU A 137 -3.73 10.01 8.72
CA LEU A 137 -3.28 11.38 8.89
C LEU A 137 -2.51 11.84 7.65
N ILE A 138 -2.67 13.10 7.28
CA ILE A 138 -2.01 13.70 6.11
C ILE A 138 -0.92 14.64 6.59
N THR A 139 0.33 14.40 6.22
CA THR A 139 1.43 15.32 6.48
C THR A 139 1.64 16.28 5.31
N GLY A 140 2.00 17.51 5.61
CA GLY A 140 2.32 18.54 4.63
C GLY A 140 3.34 19.53 5.18
N ALA A 141 3.61 20.59 4.43
CA ALA A 141 4.48 21.67 4.86
C ALA A 141 3.82 23.03 4.61
N THR A 142 3.95 23.93 5.58
CA THR A 142 3.62 25.35 5.43
C THR A 142 4.86 26.20 5.62
N TYR A 143 4.87 27.39 5.03
CA TYR A 143 5.95 28.36 5.15
C TYR A 143 5.41 29.69 5.65
N ASP A 144 5.74 30.02 6.90
CA ASP A 144 5.30 31.26 7.54
C ASP A 144 6.52 32.07 7.98
N GLY A 145 6.59 33.31 7.51
CA GLY A 145 7.53 34.32 8.04
C GLY A 145 9.02 33.96 7.97
N GLY A 146 9.43 33.06 7.07
CA GLY A 146 10.82 32.61 6.96
C GLY A 146 11.09 31.19 7.44
N SER A 147 10.12 30.55 8.09
CA SER A 147 10.26 29.22 8.70
C SER A 147 9.29 28.23 8.08
N ALA A 148 9.81 27.06 7.68
CA ALA A 148 9.00 25.93 7.28
C ALA A 148 8.55 25.15 8.52
N SER A 149 7.27 24.78 8.56
CA SER A 149 6.71 23.92 9.61
C SER A 149 5.95 22.77 8.96
N ILE A 150 6.07 21.58 9.54
CA ILE A 150 5.29 20.42 9.11
C ILE A 150 3.86 20.58 9.65
N THR A 151 2.87 20.26 8.83
CA THR A 151 1.46 20.23 9.20
C THR A 151 0.91 18.82 9.19
N VAL A 152 -0.07 18.57 10.04
CA VAL A 152 -0.87 17.33 10.10
C VAL A 152 -2.32 17.68 9.81
N ASN A 153 -2.97 16.87 8.96
CA ASN A 153 -4.30 17.10 8.38
C ASN A 153 -4.47 18.53 7.83
N LYS A 154 -3.40 19.09 7.26
CA LYS A 154 -3.34 20.45 6.68
C LYS A 154 -3.66 21.61 7.63
N GLU A 155 -4.01 21.34 8.88
CA GLU A 155 -4.48 22.34 9.83
C GLU A 155 -3.55 22.55 11.02
N ALA A 156 -3.00 21.47 11.56
CA ALA A 156 -2.25 21.47 12.82
C ALA A 156 -0.74 21.50 12.54
N LYS A 157 -0.04 22.53 13.01
CA LYS A 157 1.41 22.65 12.85
C LYS A 157 2.12 21.89 13.96
N ILE A 158 3.17 21.16 13.60
CA ILE A 158 4.09 20.54 14.56
C ILE A 158 4.99 21.62 15.14
N THR A 159 4.86 21.89 16.44
CA THR A 159 5.64 22.89 17.18
C THR A 159 6.89 22.29 17.83
N ALA A 160 6.87 21.00 18.16
CA ALA A 160 8.03 20.23 18.56
C ALA A 160 7.91 18.80 18.02
N SER A 161 8.94 18.31 17.32
CA SER A 161 8.93 16.99 16.68
C SER A 161 9.90 16.02 17.32
N ASN A 162 9.63 14.72 17.18
CA ASN A 162 10.55 13.63 17.57
C ASN A 162 10.91 13.64 19.07
N VAL A 163 9.95 13.89 19.95
CA VAL A 163 10.18 13.75 21.40
C VAL A 163 10.17 12.26 21.75
N GLU A 164 11.35 11.69 21.97
CA GLU A 164 11.52 10.27 22.29
C GLU A 164 11.12 9.95 23.74
N VAL A 165 10.41 8.84 23.91
CA VAL A 165 9.89 8.32 25.19
C VAL A 165 10.00 6.80 25.22
N GLY A 166 9.85 6.18 26.39
CA GLY A 166 10.15 4.76 26.61
C GLY A 166 9.35 3.77 25.73
N ASN A 167 8.18 4.17 25.24
CA ASN A 167 7.31 3.37 24.39
C ASN A 167 6.93 4.07 23.06
N GLY A 168 7.72 5.01 22.57
CA GLY A 168 7.42 5.66 21.29
C GLY A 168 8.03 7.03 21.06
N VAL A 169 7.33 7.83 20.25
CA VAL A 169 7.69 9.20 19.89
C VAL A 169 6.47 10.11 19.96
N MET A 170 6.68 11.38 20.32
CA MET A 170 5.62 12.39 20.29
C MET A 170 5.96 13.55 19.36
N HIS A 171 4.93 14.08 18.71
CA HIS A 171 4.97 15.32 17.92
C HIS A 171 3.95 16.30 18.49
N VAL A 172 4.41 17.38 19.09
CA VAL A 172 3.54 18.41 19.69
C VAL A 172 2.91 19.25 18.58
N ILE A 173 1.59 19.45 18.63
CA ILE A 173 0.81 20.17 17.62
C ILE A 173 0.02 21.34 18.22
N ASP A 174 -0.18 22.40 17.42
CA ASP A 174 -0.86 23.64 17.85
C ASP A 174 -2.40 23.62 17.71
N LYS A 175 -2.96 22.52 17.20
CA LYS A 175 -4.41 22.28 17.08
C LYS A 175 -4.74 20.84 17.42
N VAL A 176 -5.99 20.60 17.83
CA VAL A 176 -6.51 19.24 18.03
C VAL A 176 -7.00 18.71 16.68
N LEU A 177 -6.54 17.53 16.28
CA LEU A 177 -7.05 16.83 15.10
C LEU A 177 -8.52 16.43 15.29
N ARG A 178 -9.33 16.61 14.25
CA ARG A 178 -10.76 16.28 14.23
C ARG A 178 -11.01 15.12 13.30
N VAL A 179 -11.91 14.22 13.70
CA VAL A 179 -12.38 13.14 12.85
C VAL A 179 -13.24 13.74 11.75
N ALA A 180 -13.01 13.33 10.50
CA ALA A 180 -13.93 13.69 9.42
C ALA A 180 -15.26 12.94 9.63
N ASP A 181 -16.33 13.68 9.89
CA ASP A 181 -17.67 13.17 10.24
C ASP A 181 -18.64 13.19 9.05
N LYS A 182 -18.46 14.14 8.12
CA LYS A 182 -19.25 14.24 6.87
C LYS A 182 -18.94 13.14 5.89
N THR A 183 -19.97 12.61 5.23
CA THR A 183 -19.81 11.69 4.09
C THR A 183 -19.24 12.42 2.86
N LEU A 184 -18.78 11.70 1.85
CA LEU A 184 -18.37 12.26 0.56
C LEU A 184 -19.46 13.15 -0.04
N ALA A 185 -20.72 12.72 0.05
CA ALA A 185 -21.85 13.49 -0.45
C ALA A 185 -22.02 14.82 0.30
N GLU A 186 -21.97 14.79 1.63
CA GLU A 186 -22.09 15.98 2.47
C GLU A 186 -20.88 16.92 2.33
N THR A 187 -19.66 16.38 2.25
CA THR A 187 -18.44 17.16 2.01
C THR A 187 -18.54 17.90 0.67
N ILE A 188 -18.98 17.23 -0.40
CA ILE A 188 -19.18 17.87 -1.72
C ILE A 188 -20.32 18.89 -1.69
N ASP A 189 -21.44 18.59 -1.03
CA ASP A 189 -22.62 19.46 -1.03
C ASP A 189 -22.45 20.73 -0.18
N THR A 190 -21.61 20.65 0.86
CA THR A 190 -21.35 21.80 1.74
C THR A 190 -20.26 22.74 1.22
N ASP A 191 -19.45 22.31 0.24
CA ASP A 191 -18.49 23.17 -0.44
C ASP A 191 -19.16 23.97 -1.55
N ALA A 192 -19.31 25.29 -1.33
CA ALA A 192 -19.92 26.21 -2.27
C ALA A 192 -19.18 26.30 -3.62
N SER A 193 -17.91 25.89 -3.68
CA SER A 193 -17.13 25.84 -4.93
C SER A 193 -17.43 24.61 -5.78
N LEU A 194 -18.18 23.62 -5.27
CA LEU A 194 -18.53 22.36 -5.95
C LEU A 194 -20.01 22.30 -6.33
N SER A 195 -20.74 23.42 -6.34
CA SER A 195 -22.19 23.43 -6.46
C SER A 195 -22.72 22.77 -7.75
N ILE A 196 -22.06 22.98 -8.90
CA ILE A 196 -22.43 22.34 -10.17
C ILE A 196 -22.22 20.82 -10.10
N PHE A 197 -21.15 20.38 -9.43
CA PHE A 197 -20.88 18.96 -9.25
C PHE A 197 -21.84 18.31 -8.27
N ALA A 198 -22.17 18.99 -7.17
CA ALA A 198 -23.16 18.57 -6.19
C ALA A 198 -24.55 18.34 -6.83
N GLU A 199 -24.97 19.22 -7.74
CA GLU A 199 -26.21 19.03 -8.51
C GLU A 199 -26.11 17.83 -9.46
N ALA A 200 -24.95 17.59 -10.08
CA ALA A 200 -24.74 16.44 -10.95
C ALA A 200 -24.80 15.11 -10.20
N ILE A 201 -24.18 14.99 -9.02
CA ILE A 201 -24.26 13.76 -8.20
C ILE A 201 -25.69 13.50 -7.73
N LYS A 202 -26.47 14.54 -7.41
CA LYS A 202 -27.89 14.43 -7.02
C LYS A 202 -28.74 13.96 -8.19
N ALA A 203 -28.61 14.61 -9.36
CA ALA A 203 -29.40 14.28 -10.54
C ALA A 203 -29.15 12.86 -11.05
N THR A 204 -27.94 12.35 -10.88
CA THR A 204 -27.53 11.02 -11.36
C THR A 204 -27.80 9.88 -10.37
N GLY A 205 -28.30 10.18 -9.17
CA GLY A 205 -28.53 9.21 -8.09
C GLY A 205 -27.24 8.72 -7.41
N TRP A 206 -26.11 9.39 -7.65
CA TRP A 206 -24.85 9.08 -6.98
C TRP A 206 -24.77 9.66 -5.58
N TYR A 207 -25.53 10.71 -5.26
CA TYR A 207 -25.58 11.30 -3.91
C TYR A 207 -25.87 10.22 -2.86
N ASP A 208 -26.96 9.45 -3.01
CA ASP A 208 -27.35 8.41 -2.06
C ASP A 208 -26.26 7.34 -1.87
N LYS A 209 -25.47 7.05 -2.90
CA LYS A 209 -24.36 6.08 -2.84
C LYS A 209 -23.14 6.64 -2.12
N LEU A 210 -22.86 7.92 -2.32
CA LEU A 210 -21.76 8.65 -1.69
C LEU A 210 -22.10 9.06 -0.24
N ASP A 211 -23.36 8.93 0.17
CA ASP A 211 -23.85 9.23 1.51
C ASP A 211 -23.99 7.98 2.41
N GLN A 212 -23.50 6.83 1.94
CA GLN A 212 -23.55 5.60 2.74
C GLN A 212 -22.37 5.51 3.73
N PRO A 213 -22.58 5.02 4.97
CA PRO A 213 -21.48 4.74 5.87
C PRO A 213 -20.58 3.63 5.29
N VAL A 214 -19.33 3.59 5.76
CA VAL A 214 -18.40 2.52 5.39
C VAL A 214 -18.97 1.17 5.80
N THR A 215 -19.00 0.25 4.86
CA THR A 215 -19.36 -1.15 5.08
C THR A 215 -18.14 -2.04 4.84
N TYR A 216 -18.17 -3.24 5.38
CA TYR A 216 -17.10 -4.24 5.22
C TYR A 216 -17.70 -5.46 4.55
N ASP A 217 -16.98 -6.04 3.61
CA ASP A 217 -17.37 -7.31 2.99
C ASP A 217 -16.94 -8.52 3.85
N GLU A 218 -17.15 -9.74 3.31
CA GLU A 218 -16.81 -11.00 3.97
C GLU A 218 -15.31 -11.12 4.28
N ASP A 219 -14.47 -10.43 3.52
CA ASP A 219 -13.01 -10.39 3.62
C ASP A 219 -12.51 -9.19 4.44
N SER A 220 -13.42 -8.47 5.12
CA SER A 220 -13.12 -7.27 5.91
C SER A 220 -12.55 -6.11 5.08
N ILE A 221 -12.83 -6.06 3.78
CA ILE A 221 -12.41 -4.96 2.91
C ILE A 221 -13.42 -3.81 3.07
N PRO A 222 -12.97 -2.60 3.44
CA PRO A 222 -13.86 -1.46 3.62
C PRO A 222 -14.32 -0.87 2.28
N SER A 223 -15.59 -0.47 2.22
CA SER A 223 -16.26 0.08 1.03
C SER A 223 -15.95 1.56 0.74
N TYR A 224 -14.73 2.01 1.06
CA TYR A 224 -14.33 3.40 0.84
C TYR A 224 -14.36 3.77 -0.65
N LEU A 225 -14.60 5.06 -0.92
CA LEU A 225 -14.55 5.63 -2.26
C LEU A 225 -13.61 6.84 -2.32
N THR A 226 -13.15 7.14 -3.53
CA THR A 226 -12.41 8.35 -3.86
C THR A 226 -13.19 9.13 -4.91
N VAL A 227 -13.33 10.44 -4.74
CA VAL A 227 -13.99 11.32 -5.72
C VAL A 227 -12.99 12.34 -6.27
N ILE A 228 -12.78 12.37 -7.58
CA ILE A 228 -11.96 13.36 -8.26
C ILE A 228 -12.89 14.42 -8.88
N ALA A 229 -13.28 15.40 -8.07
CA ALA A 229 -14.26 16.43 -8.37
C ALA A 229 -13.66 17.63 -9.12
N GLN A 230 -14.54 18.53 -9.55
CA GLN A 230 -14.20 19.77 -10.23
C GLN A 230 -14.94 20.92 -9.58
N THR A 231 -14.25 22.05 -9.43
CA THR A 231 -14.88 23.28 -8.96
C THR A 231 -15.72 23.93 -10.05
N ASP A 232 -16.64 24.79 -9.63
CA ASP A 232 -17.46 25.62 -10.50
C ASP A 232 -16.59 26.50 -11.41
N GLU A 233 -15.44 26.98 -10.93
CA GLU A 233 -14.46 27.71 -11.76
C GLU A 233 -13.93 26.84 -12.90
N VAL A 234 -13.63 25.56 -12.64
CA VAL A 234 -13.17 24.61 -13.66
C VAL A 234 -14.29 24.30 -14.66
N PHE A 235 -15.54 24.16 -14.20
CA PHE A 235 -16.69 24.02 -15.09
C PHE A 235 -16.90 25.24 -15.98
N GLN A 236 -16.81 26.45 -15.41
CA GLN A 236 -16.96 27.70 -16.14
C GLN A 236 -15.86 27.86 -17.21
N LYS A 237 -14.61 27.52 -16.89
CA LYS A 237 -13.50 27.49 -17.85
C LYS A 237 -13.76 26.51 -19.01
N ALA A 238 -14.47 25.41 -18.73
CA ALA A 238 -14.89 24.44 -19.74
C ALA A 238 -16.18 24.85 -20.51
N GLY A 239 -16.76 26.00 -20.18
CA GLY A 239 -17.96 26.54 -20.84
C GLY A 239 -19.29 26.11 -20.21
N PHE A 240 -19.29 25.66 -18.96
CA PHE A 240 -20.50 25.32 -18.20
C PHE A 240 -20.65 26.27 -17.00
N ASN A 241 -21.62 27.18 -17.07
CA ASN A 241 -21.89 28.17 -16.02
C ASN A 241 -22.95 27.69 -15.03
N SER A 242 -23.66 26.60 -15.35
CA SER A 242 -24.68 26.01 -14.48
C SER A 242 -24.79 24.50 -14.71
N PHE A 243 -25.41 23.81 -13.76
CA PHE A 243 -25.78 22.41 -13.91
C PHE A 243 -26.71 22.16 -15.10
N ASP A 244 -27.64 23.08 -15.41
CA ASP A 244 -28.54 22.93 -16.56
C ASP A 244 -27.77 22.86 -17.89
N GLU A 245 -26.70 23.66 -18.05
CA GLU A 245 -25.83 23.60 -19.23
C GLU A 245 -25.06 22.27 -19.30
N LEU A 246 -24.57 21.79 -18.16
CA LEU A 246 -23.90 20.50 -18.05
C LEU A 246 -24.86 19.34 -18.42
N LYS A 247 -26.07 19.36 -17.86
CA LYS A 247 -27.11 18.37 -18.10
C LYS A 247 -27.54 18.36 -19.56
N ALA A 248 -27.77 19.53 -20.16
CA ALA A 248 -28.11 19.65 -21.58
C ALA A 248 -27.02 19.08 -22.49
N ARG A 249 -25.74 19.17 -22.07
CA ARG A 249 -24.61 18.66 -22.85
C ARG A 249 -24.47 17.15 -22.80
N TYR A 250 -24.73 16.53 -21.64
CA TYR A 250 -24.38 15.12 -21.38
C TYR A 250 -25.58 14.18 -21.22
N SER A 251 -26.77 14.66 -20.82
CA SER A 251 -27.92 13.76 -20.60
C SER A 251 -28.64 13.40 -21.90
N HIS A 252 -27.96 12.62 -22.75
CA HIS A 252 -28.46 12.25 -24.07
C HIS A 252 -29.69 11.33 -24.04
N LEU A 253 -29.86 10.54 -22.98
CA LEU A 253 -31.05 9.67 -22.83
C LEU A 253 -32.21 10.41 -22.15
N ASN A 254 -31.99 11.65 -21.70
CA ASN A 254 -32.91 12.43 -20.87
C ASN A 254 -33.32 11.73 -19.57
N ASP A 255 -32.50 10.79 -19.11
CA ASP A 255 -32.64 10.09 -17.85
C ASP A 255 -31.27 9.99 -17.18
N PRO A 256 -30.85 11.04 -16.42
CA PRO A 256 -29.59 11.06 -15.69
C PRO A 256 -29.37 9.89 -14.72
N THR A 257 -30.44 9.22 -14.29
CA THR A 257 -30.33 8.08 -13.35
C THR A 257 -30.00 6.76 -14.04
N ASN A 258 -30.17 6.70 -15.37
CA ASN A 258 -29.76 5.57 -16.17
C ASN A 258 -28.23 5.48 -16.21
N LEU A 259 -27.68 4.32 -15.86
CA LEU A 259 -26.23 4.06 -15.85
C LEU A 259 -25.57 4.18 -17.22
N GLU A 260 -26.34 4.09 -18.30
CA GLU A 260 -25.87 4.28 -19.68
C GLU A 260 -25.97 5.75 -20.15
N ASP A 261 -26.66 6.62 -19.40
CA ASP A 261 -26.73 8.05 -19.73
C ASP A 261 -25.36 8.71 -19.55
N SER A 262 -24.97 9.56 -20.49
CA SER A 262 -23.60 10.10 -20.48
C SER A 262 -23.35 11.06 -19.32
N LEU A 263 -24.38 11.65 -18.70
CA LEU A 263 -24.22 12.41 -17.46
C LEU A 263 -23.94 11.49 -16.27
N ASN A 264 -24.58 10.31 -16.22
CA ASN A 264 -24.29 9.32 -15.19
C ASN A 264 -22.86 8.79 -15.32
N LEU A 265 -22.45 8.41 -16.53
CA LEU A 265 -21.08 7.97 -16.81
C LEU A 265 -20.06 9.06 -16.51
N PHE A 266 -20.39 10.33 -16.78
CA PHE A 266 -19.55 11.48 -16.44
C PHE A 266 -19.25 11.55 -14.94
N VAL A 267 -20.28 11.36 -14.09
CA VAL A 267 -20.14 11.32 -12.63
C VAL A 267 -19.43 10.04 -12.18
N ALA A 268 -19.84 8.88 -12.68
CA ALA A 268 -19.26 7.59 -12.31
C ALA A 268 -17.76 7.49 -12.64
N TYR A 269 -17.30 8.13 -13.72
CA TYR A 269 -15.88 8.18 -14.09
C TYR A 269 -15.03 8.98 -13.11
N ARG A 270 -15.64 9.88 -12.31
CA ARG A 270 -14.98 10.68 -11.27
C ARG A 270 -14.93 9.97 -9.92
N ILE A 271 -15.50 8.76 -9.82
CA ILE A 271 -15.59 8.00 -8.58
C ILE A 271 -14.77 6.72 -8.75
N SER A 272 -13.87 6.45 -7.81
CA SER A 272 -13.05 5.24 -7.76
C SER A 272 -13.31 4.47 -6.47
N PRO A 273 -13.24 3.12 -6.49
CA PRO A 273 -13.15 2.34 -5.24
C PRO A 273 -11.84 2.63 -4.48
N GLY A 274 -11.90 2.44 -3.16
CA GLY A 274 -10.78 2.57 -2.22
C GLY A 274 -10.48 3.99 -1.75
N LEU A 275 -9.64 4.10 -0.72
CA LEU A 275 -9.01 5.35 -0.28
C LEU A 275 -7.73 5.58 -1.08
N ASN A 276 -7.79 6.44 -2.09
CA ASN A 276 -6.65 6.77 -2.92
C ASN A 276 -6.24 8.21 -2.63
N TYR A 277 -5.37 8.42 -1.63
CA TYR A 277 -4.80 9.74 -1.36
C TYR A 277 -3.77 10.10 -2.43
N LEU A 278 -3.31 11.35 -2.50
CA LEU A 278 -2.32 11.79 -3.49
C LEU A 278 -1.05 10.94 -3.47
N ALA A 279 -0.61 10.50 -2.29
CA ALA A 279 0.53 9.59 -2.13
C ALA A 279 0.27 8.22 -2.77
N ASP A 280 -0.95 7.69 -2.67
CA ASP A 280 -1.34 6.42 -3.29
C ASP A 280 -1.47 6.57 -4.81
N LEU A 281 -2.08 7.68 -5.27
CA LEU A 281 -2.25 7.98 -6.68
C LEU A 281 -0.91 8.17 -7.40
N ALA A 282 0.09 8.74 -6.73
CA ALA A 282 1.43 8.95 -7.29
C ALA A 282 2.14 7.65 -7.70
N VAL A 283 1.76 6.52 -7.09
CA VAL A 283 2.32 5.18 -7.35
C VAL A 283 1.33 4.24 -8.04
N THR A 284 0.13 4.70 -8.36
CA THR A 284 -0.94 3.91 -8.99
C THR A 284 -1.06 4.27 -10.46
N PRO A 285 -0.52 3.50 -11.41
CA PRO A 285 -0.47 3.90 -12.83
C PRO A 285 -1.86 4.00 -13.50
N ALA A 286 -2.84 3.25 -12.99
CA ALA A 286 -4.20 3.27 -13.50
C ALA A 286 -5.19 3.10 -12.35
N LEU A 287 -6.11 4.05 -12.22
CA LEU A 287 -7.18 4.08 -11.23
C LEU A 287 -8.46 3.51 -11.84
N LEU A 288 -9.09 2.56 -11.14
CA LEU A 288 -10.41 2.05 -11.51
C LEU A 288 -11.45 3.16 -11.36
N THR A 289 -12.53 3.09 -12.12
CA THR A 289 -13.65 4.01 -11.95
C THR A 289 -14.96 3.24 -11.81
N GLN A 290 -15.98 3.90 -11.28
CA GLN A 290 -17.34 3.37 -11.26
C GLN A 290 -18.00 3.44 -12.65
N ALA A 291 -17.39 4.14 -13.61
CA ALA A 291 -17.80 4.02 -15.01
C ALA A 291 -17.34 2.67 -15.58
N PRO A 292 -18.25 1.81 -16.07
CA PRO A 292 -17.90 0.46 -16.48
C PRO A 292 -16.80 0.41 -17.53
N LEU A 293 -15.78 -0.41 -17.29
CA LEU A 293 -14.66 -0.71 -18.21
C LEU A 293 -13.67 0.44 -18.46
N GLU A 294 -13.88 1.59 -17.81
CA GLU A 294 -13.08 2.79 -18.01
C GLU A 294 -12.19 3.06 -16.80
N VAL A 295 -10.97 3.50 -17.07
CA VAL A 295 -9.95 3.79 -16.04
C VAL A 295 -9.36 5.17 -16.27
N ILE A 296 -8.81 5.74 -15.21
CA ILE A 296 -8.02 6.96 -15.27
C ILE A 296 -6.55 6.57 -15.24
N SER A 297 -5.76 6.91 -16.27
CA SER A 297 -4.30 6.79 -16.16
C SER A 297 -3.80 7.83 -15.17
N VAL A 298 -2.83 7.50 -14.34
CA VAL A 298 -2.20 8.46 -13.42
C VAL A 298 -0.70 8.43 -13.67
N LYS A 299 -0.12 9.62 -13.75
CA LYS A 299 1.29 9.81 -14.02
C LYS A 299 1.83 10.91 -13.13
N LEU A 300 2.87 10.59 -12.36
CA LEU A 300 3.67 11.58 -11.66
C LEU A 300 4.65 12.24 -12.67
N ALA A 301 4.48 13.53 -12.93
CA ALA A 301 5.31 14.31 -13.83
C ALA A 301 5.98 15.46 -13.06
N ALA A 302 7.26 15.30 -12.74
CA ALA A 302 7.97 16.16 -11.77
C ALA A 302 7.19 16.20 -10.44
N ASP A 303 6.64 17.35 -10.06
CA ASP A 303 5.87 17.54 -8.82
C ASP A 303 4.34 17.55 -9.04
N SER A 304 3.89 17.37 -10.28
CA SER A 304 2.48 17.38 -10.67
C SER A 304 1.96 15.96 -10.90
N LEU A 305 0.78 15.69 -10.35
CA LEU A 305 0.07 14.44 -10.58
C LEU A 305 -0.92 14.64 -11.74
N LEU A 306 -0.66 13.98 -12.86
CA LEU A 306 -1.45 14.09 -14.08
C LEU A 306 -2.38 12.89 -14.22
N ILE A 307 -3.67 13.16 -14.38
CA ILE A 307 -4.65 12.16 -14.75
C ILE A 307 -4.90 12.19 -16.26
N ASN A 308 -5.13 11.02 -16.83
CA ASN A 308 -5.46 10.84 -18.24
C ASN A 308 -4.41 11.34 -19.23
N GLU A 309 -3.17 11.58 -18.82
CA GLU A 309 -2.08 11.82 -19.76
C GLU A 309 -1.57 10.49 -20.32
N GLU A 310 -1.42 10.39 -21.64
CA GLU A 310 -0.87 9.20 -22.28
C GLU A 310 -0.25 9.54 -23.63
N VAL A 311 0.78 8.80 -24.05
CA VAL A 311 1.27 8.85 -25.44
C VAL A 311 0.75 7.62 -26.16
N PHE A 312 -0.09 7.83 -27.17
CA PHE A 312 -0.63 6.76 -27.99
C PHE A 312 -0.19 6.93 -29.45
N ASN A 313 0.47 5.91 -30.02
CA ASN A 313 1.01 5.95 -31.38
C ASN A 313 1.86 7.21 -31.68
N GLY A 314 2.64 7.66 -30.70
CA GLY A 314 3.47 8.87 -30.81
C GLY A 314 2.70 10.20 -30.70
N VAL A 315 1.38 10.15 -30.47
CA VAL A 315 0.55 11.33 -30.21
C VAL A 315 0.34 11.45 -28.70
N LEU A 316 0.73 12.60 -28.14
CA LEU A 316 0.44 12.92 -26.74
C LEU A 316 -1.02 13.31 -26.60
N GLU A 317 -1.78 12.50 -25.88
CA GLU A 317 -3.06 12.92 -25.34
C GLU A 317 -2.82 13.63 -24.01
N LYS A 318 -2.97 14.95 -24.02
CA LYS A 318 -2.75 15.75 -22.81
C LYS A 318 -3.72 15.32 -21.69
N GLY A 319 -3.17 15.16 -20.49
CA GLY A 319 -3.95 14.91 -19.29
C GLY A 319 -4.40 16.19 -18.58
N VAL A 320 -4.92 16.02 -17.38
CA VAL A 320 -5.30 17.09 -16.46
C VAL A 320 -4.53 16.93 -15.16
N GLU A 321 -4.09 18.04 -14.59
CA GLU A 321 -3.39 18.04 -13.31
C GLU A 321 -4.37 18.01 -12.13
N ILE A 322 -4.09 17.18 -11.13
CA ILE A 322 -4.75 17.24 -9.82
C ILE A 322 -4.24 18.46 -9.06
N ASN A 323 -5.16 19.26 -8.52
CA ASN A 323 -4.87 20.39 -7.66
C ASN A 323 -4.53 19.91 -6.25
N ARG A 324 -3.23 19.77 -5.94
CA ARG A 324 -2.76 19.18 -4.68
C ARG A 324 -3.22 19.90 -3.42
N GLU A 325 -3.27 21.25 -3.46
CA GLU A 325 -3.57 22.07 -2.29
C GLU A 325 -4.95 21.77 -1.67
N PRO A 326 -6.06 21.79 -2.43
CA PRO A 326 -7.39 21.43 -1.92
C PRO A 326 -7.76 19.94 -2.08
N SER A 327 -6.81 19.07 -2.46
CA SER A 327 -7.04 17.62 -2.58
C SER A 327 -6.84 16.90 -1.25
N ASP A 328 -6.86 15.56 -1.18
CA ASP A 328 -6.76 14.81 0.09
C ASP A 328 -7.81 15.24 1.15
N GLU A 329 -8.95 15.80 0.72
CA GLU A 329 -10.01 16.22 1.64
C GLU A 329 -10.71 14.96 2.15
N THR A 330 -10.49 14.63 3.42
CA THR A 330 -10.96 13.37 4.02
C THR A 330 -12.42 13.50 4.42
N ALA A 331 -13.21 12.51 4.04
CA ALA A 331 -14.60 12.30 4.47
C ALA A 331 -14.69 11.03 5.32
N SER A 332 -15.80 10.85 6.04
CA SER A 332 -16.03 9.68 6.90
C SER A 332 -16.06 8.35 6.13
N ASN A 333 -16.36 8.40 4.83
CA ASN A 333 -16.44 7.24 3.93
C ASN A 333 -15.55 7.35 2.67
N GLY A 334 -14.58 8.26 2.65
CA GLY A 334 -13.72 8.41 1.48
C GLY A 334 -12.79 9.61 1.49
N VAL A 335 -12.30 9.96 0.29
CA VAL A 335 -11.46 11.15 0.07
C VAL A 335 -11.85 11.88 -1.21
N VAL A 336 -11.82 13.22 -1.18
CA VAL A 336 -12.07 14.09 -2.33
C VAL A 336 -10.76 14.72 -2.81
N HIS A 337 -10.57 14.71 -4.13
CA HIS A 337 -9.51 15.44 -4.84
C HIS A 337 -10.12 16.41 -5.84
N LEU A 338 -9.45 17.53 -6.07
CA LEU A 338 -9.86 18.52 -7.07
C LEU A 338 -8.88 18.54 -8.24
N VAL A 339 -9.35 18.81 -9.45
CA VAL A 339 -8.51 18.96 -10.64
C VAL A 339 -8.45 20.40 -11.11
N LYS A 340 -7.40 20.74 -11.89
CA LYS A 340 -7.19 22.10 -12.43
C LYS A 340 -7.89 22.36 -13.78
N ASP A 341 -8.45 21.34 -14.41
CA ASP A 341 -9.13 21.46 -15.72
C ASP A 341 -10.22 20.39 -15.90
N ASN A 342 -11.06 20.55 -16.92
CA ASN A 342 -12.07 19.55 -17.24
C ASN A 342 -11.49 18.36 -17.99
N TYR A 343 -11.93 17.17 -17.59
CA TYR A 343 -11.50 15.92 -18.19
C TYR A 343 -12.68 15.04 -18.58
N PHE A 344 -12.47 14.23 -19.62
CA PHE A 344 -13.50 13.37 -20.22
C PHE A 344 -13.12 11.91 -20.06
N ILE A 345 -14.12 11.04 -20.21
CA ILE A 345 -13.92 9.60 -20.27
C ILE A 345 -13.01 9.28 -21.45
N LYS A 346 -11.92 8.56 -21.18
CA LYS A 346 -10.98 8.11 -22.22
C LYS A 346 -11.04 6.60 -22.36
N LYS A 347 -11.51 6.15 -23.52
CA LYS A 347 -11.47 4.74 -23.88
C LYS A 347 -10.03 4.26 -24.01
N ARG A 348 -9.63 3.33 -23.16
CA ARG A 348 -8.28 2.74 -23.19
C ARG A 348 -8.20 1.54 -24.12
N LEU A 349 -7.08 1.44 -24.82
CA LEU A 349 -6.70 0.27 -25.60
C LEU A 349 -5.82 -0.64 -24.74
N PRO A 350 -5.74 -1.95 -25.07
CA PRO A 350 -4.89 -2.89 -24.36
C PRO A 350 -3.45 -2.38 -24.30
N GLN A 351 -2.92 -2.23 -23.09
CA GLN A 351 -1.54 -1.85 -22.82
C GLN A 351 -0.82 -2.94 -22.02
N PRO A 352 0.51 -3.10 -22.18
CA PRO A 352 1.26 -4.07 -21.40
C PRO A 352 1.19 -3.76 -19.90
N VAL A 353 1.02 -4.81 -19.10
CA VAL A 353 1.14 -4.76 -17.64
C VAL A 353 2.29 -5.66 -17.22
N TYR A 354 3.25 -5.11 -16.50
CA TYR A 354 4.39 -5.83 -15.93
C TYR A 354 4.17 -5.96 -14.42
N PHE A 355 3.62 -7.11 -14.02
CA PHE A 355 3.28 -7.38 -12.63
C PHE A 355 4.46 -8.03 -11.92
N ASP A 356 5.27 -7.20 -11.26
CA ASP A 356 6.31 -7.65 -10.32
C ASP A 356 5.64 -8.23 -9.07
N LEU A 357 5.82 -9.53 -8.84
CA LEU A 357 5.16 -10.24 -7.75
C LEU A 357 5.76 -9.91 -6.38
N GLY A 358 6.99 -9.37 -6.32
CA GLY A 358 7.63 -8.92 -5.09
C GLY A 358 7.19 -7.50 -4.67
N ASP A 359 6.63 -6.73 -5.59
CA ASP A 359 6.25 -5.33 -5.39
C ASP A 359 4.86 -5.16 -4.74
N GLN A 360 4.70 -5.70 -3.54
CA GLN A 360 3.46 -5.61 -2.75
C GLN A 360 3.46 -4.36 -1.85
N PRO A 361 2.31 -3.69 -1.63
CA PRO A 361 2.21 -2.51 -0.76
C PRO A 361 2.82 -2.72 0.64
N GLU A 362 2.59 -3.88 1.24
CA GLU A 362 3.02 -4.20 2.60
C GLU A 362 4.53 -4.46 2.67
N PHE A 363 5.14 -4.97 1.59
CA PHE A 363 6.60 -4.98 1.49
C PHE A 363 7.17 -3.57 1.31
N ARG A 364 6.55 -2.70 0.51
CA ARG A 364 7.00 -1.30 0.32
C ARG A 364 7.06 -0.51 1.62
N GLN A 365 6.14 -0.78 2.55
CA GLN A 365 6.10 -0.15 3.87
C GLN A 365 7.37 -0.45 4.69
N LEU A 366 7.99 -1.61 4.48
CA LEU A 366 9.25 -1.99 5.10
C LEU A 366 10.44 -1.30 4.40
N SER A 367 10.55 0.02 4.52
CA SER A 367 11.57 0.84 3.84
C SER A 367 13.03 0.45 4.11
N ALA A 368 13.29 -0.22 5.25
CA ALA A 368 14.60 -0.79 5.59
C ALA A 368 14.94 -2.07 4.80
N VAL A 369 13.94 -2.71 4.18
CA VAL A 369 14.04 -3.98 3.45
C VAL A 369 13.75 -3.80 1.96
N PHE A 370 12.68 -3.08 1.61
CA PHE A 370 12.18 -2.99 0.25
C PHE A 370 13.19 -2.36 -0.70
N ARG A 371 13.57 -3.11 -1.75
CA ARG A 371 14.60 -2.78 -2.73
C ARG A 371 15.92 -2.33 -2.07
N LYS A 372 16.25 -2.92 -0.91
CA LYS A 372 17.54 -2.76 -0.21
C LYS A 372 18.36 -4.03 -0.35
N PRO A 373 19.39 -4.06 -1.22
CA PRO A 373 20.20 -5.24 -1.45
C PRO A 373 20.75 -5.86 -0.16
N GLY A 374 20.58 -7.17 -0.02
CA GLY A 374 20.98 -7.96 1.15
C GLY A 374 19.88 -8.17 2.20
N ASN A 375 18.68 -7.63 1.99
CA ASN A 375 17.58 -7.71 2.95
C ASN A 375 16.42 -8.57 2.43
N TYR A 376 15.61 -9.05 3.37
CA TYR A 376 14.42 -9.86 3.09
C TYR A 376 13.39 -9.65 4.21
N ALA A 377 12.13 -9.91 3.90
CA ALA A 377 11.04 -9.93 4.86
C ALA A 377 10.06 -11.05 4.52
N SER A 378 9.48 -11.67 5.54
CA SER A 378 8.45 -12.68 5.37
C SER A 378 7.16 -12.19 6.01
N LEU A 379 6.07 -12.25 5.25
CA LEU A 379 4.73 -11.88 5.70
C LEU A 379 3.79 -13.07 5.54
N SER A 380 2.85 -13.20 6.48
CA SER A 380 1.77 -14.18 6.45
C SER A 380 0.66 -13.76 5.47
N ASP A 381 -0.30 -14.65 5.22
CA ASP A 381 -1.45 -14.37 4.35
C ASP A 381 -2.33 -13.26 4.92
N ALA A 382 -2.51 -13.23 6.24
CA ALA A 382 -3.25 -12.20 6.96
C ALA A 382 -2.61 -10.80 6.87
N GLU A 383 -1.31 -10.72 6.54
CA GLU A 383 -0.57 -9.46 6.40
C GLU A 383 -0.49 -8.96 4.94
N LEU A 384 -0.95 -9.74 3.95
CA LEU A 384 -0.87 -9.38 2.53
C LEU A 384 -2.27 -9.30 1.92
N SER A 385 -2.73 -8.09 1.66
CA SER A 385 -4.11 -7.83 1.19
C SER A 385 -4.41 -8.26 -0.25
N SER A 386 -3.38 -8.44 -1.07
CA SER A 386 -3.54 -8.75 -2.51
C SER A 386 -3.00 -10.13 -2.91
N MET A 387 -2.77 -10.99 -1.92
CA MET A 387 -2.31 -12.36 -2.10
C MET A 387 -3.03 -13.30 -1.14
N SER A 388 -3.25 -14.54 -1.54
CA SER A 388 -3.81 -15.57 -0.66
C SER A 388 -3.24 -16.95 -0.98
N TRP A 389 -3.09 -17.79 0.04
CA TRP A 389 -2.63 -19.16 -0.12
C TRP A 389 -3.02 -20.02 1.08
N GLU A 390 -2.82 -21.33 0.96
CA GLU A 390 -2.96 -22.27 2.08
C GLU A 390 -1.64 -23.02 2.33
N GLY A 391 -1.42 -23.49 3.56
CA GLY A 391 -0.41 -24.50 3.91
C GLY A 391 0.88 -23.98 4.56
N SER A 392 1.57 -22.99 3.98
CA SER A 392 2.76 -22.36 4.60
C SER A 392 2.38 -21.13 5.42
N PRO A 393 3.09 -20.80 6.52
CA PRO A 393 2.77 -19.63 7.32
C PRO A 393 3.12 -18.29 6.64
N SER A 394 3.98 -18.27 5.62
CA SER A 394 4.42 -17.03 4.97
C SER A 394 5.00 -17.25 3.57
N VAL A 395 5.07 -16.14 2.84
CA VAL A 395 5.91 -15.93 1.65
C VAL A 395 7.03 -14.94 1.98
N THR A 396 8.13 -14.98 1.23
CA THR A 396 9.29 -14.12 1.49
C THR A 396 9.54 -13.19 0.31
N TYR A 397 9.57 -11.89 0.57
CA TYR A 397 10.22 -10.92 -0.33
C TYR A 397 11.73 -10.97 -0.09
N SER A 398 12.51 -11.02 -1.18
CA SER A 398 13.97 -11.04 -1.11
C SER A 398 14.56 -10.03 -2.07
N CYS A 399 15.43 -9.13 -1.58
CA CYS A 399 16.30 -8.30 -2.39
C CYS A 399 17.75 -8.76 -2.12
N PRO A 400 18.29 -9.71 -2.91
CA PRO A 400 19.59 -10.30 -2.64
C PRO A 400 20.74 -9.28 -2.66
N ALA A 401 21.86 -9.63 -2.02
CA ALA A 401 23.03 -8.77 -2.02
C ALA A 401 23.56 -8.54 -3.44
N ILE A 402 24.19 -7.37 -3.67
CA ILE A 402 24.81 -7.04 -4.96
C ILE A 402 25.82 -8.13 -5.34
N GLY A 403 25.69 -8.67 -6.55
CA GLY A 403 26.52 -9.76 -7.07
C GLY A 403 26.00 -11.16 -6.76
N ASP A 404 24.92 -11.30 -5.98
CA ASP A 404 24.21 -12.56 -5.85
C ASP A 404 23.57 -12.96 -7.19
N GLY A 405 23.56 -14.26 -7.47
CA GLY A 405 22.94 -14.82 -8.66
C GLY A 405 21.45 -14.60 -8.80
N ASN A 406 20.78 -14.33 -7.69
CA ASN A 406 19.35 -14.07 -7.60
C ASN A 406 19.04 -12.57 -7.79
N ALA A 407 20.03 -11.69 -7.72
CA ALA A 407 19.83 -10.25 -7.87
C ALA A 407 19.60 -9.80 -9.34
N ALA A 408 19.60 -10.73 -10.30
CA ALA A 408 19.45 -10.39 -11.72
C ALA A 408 18.00 -10.23 -12.19
N GLY A 409 17.01 -10.45 -11.30
CA GLY A 409 15.61 -10.14 -11.59
C GLY A 409 15.41 -8.65 -11.86
N TRP A 410 14.23 -8.30 -12.37
CA TRP A 410 13.87 -6.87 -12.44
C TRP A 410 13.87 -6.28 -11.03
N HIS A 411 14.30 -5.02 -10.87
CA HIS A 411 14.54 -4.37 -9.58
C HIS A 411 15.56 -5.06 -8.64
N GLY A 412 16.09 -6.21 -9.04
CA GLY A 412 17.01 -7.01 -8.24
C GLY A 412 16.36 -7.70 -7.06
N ASP A 413 15.05 -7.90 -7.10
CA ASP A 413 14.27 -8.61 -6.10
C ASP A 413 13.47 -9.77 -6.70
N LEU A 414 12.92 -10.61 -5.82
CA LEU A 414 12.18 -11.82 -6.13
C LEU A 414 11.14 -12.09 -5.04
N LEU A 415 10.01 -12.68 -5.45
CA LEU A 415 9.13 -13.37 -4.53
C LEU A 415 9.60 -14.82 -4.35
N ASP A 416 9.89 -15.19 -3.10
CA ASP A 416 10.34 -16.51 -2.70
C ASP A 416 9.21 -17.30 -2.03
N VAL A 417 8.83 -18.40 -2.67
CA VAL A 417 7.87 -19.38 -2.14
C VAL A 417 8.61 -20.66 -1.74
N LEU A 418 8.63 -20.94 -0.44
CA LEU A 418 9.26 -22.14 0.10
C LEU A 418 8.49 -23.40 -0.33
N ARG A 419 9.11 -24.22 -1.19
CA ARG A 419 8.61 -25.54 -1.60
C ARG A 419 7.19 -25.50 -2.13
N LEU A 420 6.99 -24.92 -3.32
CA LEU A 420 5.68 -24.89 -3.97
C LEU A 420 5.17 -26.32 -4.30
N ARG A 421 4.37 -26.92 -3.42
CA ARG A 421 3.84 -28.30 -3.48
C ARG A 421 2.82 -28.58 -2.35
N ASP A 422 2.22 -29.76 -2.40
CA ASP A 422 1.37 -30.28 -1.32
C ASP A 422 2.09 -30.35 0.04
N GLY A 423 1.38 -29.97 1.10
CA GLY A 423 1.90 -29.87 2.47
C GLY A 423 2.73 -28.60 2.76
N TYR A 424 2.84 -27.71 1.79
CA TYR A 424 3.34 -26.33 1.86
C TYR A 424 2.34 -25.47 1.08
N ILE A 425 2.75 -24.31 0.57
CA ILE A 425 1.98 -23.59 -0.45
C ILE A 425 1.93 -24.46 -1.70
N ASN A 426 0.77 -25.05 -2.01
CA ASN A 426 0.53 -25.69 -3.31
C ASN A 426 -0.08 -24.69 -4.30
N ASN A 427 -0.96 -23.83 -3.79
CA ASN A 427 -1.70 -22.81 -4.53
C ASN A 427 -1.41 -21.45 -3.91
N ILE A 428 -1.01 -20.51 -4.75
CA ILE A 428 -0.83 -19.10 -4.37
C ILE A 428 -1.50 -18.23 -5.41
N GLU A 429 -2.42 -17.39 -4.95
CA GLU A 429 -3.23 -16.50 -5.76
C GLU A 429 -2.83 -15.04 -5.50
N PHE A 430 -2.89 -14.25 -6.56
CA PHE A 430 -2.55 -12.84 -6.58
C PHE A 430 -3.70 -12.05 -7.19
N THR A 431 -3.96 -10.86 -6.65
CA THR A 431 -4.80 -9.86 -7.30
C THR A 431 -3.93 -8.98 -8.19
N THR A 432 -4.10 -9.09 -9.52
CA THR A 432 -3.30 -8.35 -10.50
C THR A 432 -3.43 -6.83 -10.33
N PRO A 433 -2.48 -6.05 -10.89
CA PRO A 433 -2.74 -4.66 -11.24
C PRO A 433 -3.91 -4.55 -12.22
N VAL A 434 -4.36 -3.32 -12.50
CA VAL A 434 -5.43 -3.08 -13.46
C VAL A 434 -4.98 -3.49 -14.87
N ILE A 435 -5.74 -4.39 -15.51
CA ILE A 435 -5.54 -4.82 -16.88
C ILE A 435 -6.71 -4.29 -17.71
N ILE A 436 -6.41 -3.60 -18.80
CA ILE A 436 -7.43 -3.09 -19.74
C ILE A 436 -8.07 -4.26 -20.49
N LYS A 437 -9.38 -4.22 -20.76
CA LYS A 437 -10.05 -5.25 -21.56
C LYS A 437 -9.36 -5.45 -22.91
N GLY A 438 -9.14 -6.70 -23.31
CA GLY A 438 -8.38 -7.03 -24.50
C GLY A 438 -7.81 -8.44 -24.51
N GLN A 439 -7.01 -8.75 -25.52
CA GLN A 439 -6.33 -10.04 -25.63
C GLN A 439 -4.85 -9.90 -25.32
N TYR A 440 -4.34 -10.81 -24.48
CA TYR A 440 -2.98 -10.74 -23.95
C TYR A 440 -2.27 -12.09 -24.03
N LYS A 441 -1.00 -12.08 -24.42
CA LYS A 441 -0.05 -13.17 -24.13
C LYS A 441 0.48 -13.00 -22.71
N VAL A 442 0.40 -14.06 -21.92
CA VAL A 442 0.87 -14.06 -20.53
C VAL A 442 2.22 -14.74 -20.43
N TRP A 443 3.24 -14.00 -19.99
CA TRP A 443 4.58 -14.53 -19.73
C TRP A 443 4.86 -14.56 -18.24
N VAL A 444 5.55 -15.60 -17.77
CA VAL A 444 5.95 -15.73 -16.36
C VAL A 444 7.45 -15.89 -16.29
N SER A 445 8.09 -14.99 -15.57
CA SER A 445 9.53 -14.96 -15.33
C SER A 445 9.87 -15.58 -13.98
N TYR A 446 10.95 -16.35 -13.95
CA TYR A 446 11.40 -17.07 -12.77
C TYR A 446 12.90 -17.29 -12.75
N ARG A 447 13.43 -17.47 -11.54
CA ARG A 447 14.82 -17.92 -11.35
C ARG A 447 14.83 -19.44 -11.20
N THR A 448 15.64 -20.08 -12.05
CA THR A 448 15.77 -21.53 -12.15
C THR A 448 16.28 -22.17 -10.87
N ASN A 449 15.61 -23.19 -10.34
CA ASN A 449 16.10 -23.99 -9.23
C ASN A 449 15.89 -25.47 -9.51
N PRO A 450 16.95 -26.32 -9.52
CA PRO A 450 16.81 -27.76 -9.75
C PRO A 450 15.93 -28.48 -8.71
N ARG A 451 15.60 -27.82 -7.59
CA ARG A 451 14.71 -28.35 -6.55
C ARG A 451 13.31 -27.70 -6.53
N ALA A 452 13.04 -26.72 -7.40
CA ALA A 452 11.71 -26.14 -7.59
C ALA A 452 10.79 -27.12 -8.36
N PRO A 453 9.47 -26.89 -8.47
CA PRO A 453 8.61 -27.81 -9.18
C PRO A 453 8.97 -27.87 -10.67
N SER A 454 9.05 -29.09 -11.21
CA SER A 454 9.24 -29.33 -12.65
C SER A 454 7.97 -29.08 -13.47
N SER A 455 6.83 -28.89 -12.79
CA SER A 455 5.55 -28.63 -13.41
C SER A 455 4.68 -27.82 -12.45
N ALA A 456 4.31 -26.63 -12.87
CA ALA A 456 3.29 -25.79 -12.25
C ALA A 456 2.36 -25.25 -13.34
N ARG A 457 1.12 -24.92 -12.96
CA ARG A 457 0.10 -24.36 -13.82
C ARG A 457 -0.26 -22.97 -13.35
N ALA A 458 -0.42 -22.05 -14.29
CA ALA A 458 -0.99 -20.73 -14.02
C ALA A 458 -2.48 -20.71 -14.37
N PHE A 459 -3.24 -19.91 -13.65
CA PHE A 459 -4.67 -19.66 -13.86
C PHE A 459 -4.91 -18.15 -13.94
N PHE A 460 -5.88 -17.74 -14.74
CA PHE A 460 -6.38 -16.36 -14.80
C PHE A 460 -7.89 -16.39 -14.61
N ASN A 461 -8.41 -15.73 -13.57
CA ASN A 461 -9.81 -15.84 -13.13
C ASN A 461 -10.28 -17.31 -13.05
N ASP A 462 -9.49 -18.15 -12.38
CA ASP A 462 -9.68 -19.61 -12.26
C ASP A 462 -9.68 -20.43 -13.56
N VAL A 463 -9.43 -19.79 -14.71
CA VAL A 463 -9.28 -20.51 -15.99
C VAL A 463 -7.82 -20.94 -16.15
N PRO A 464 -7.53 -22.24 -16.32
CA PRO A 464 -6.16 -22.73 -16.48
C PRO A 464 -5.54 -22.25 -17.80
N LEU A 465 -4.31 -21.74 -17.73
CA LEU A 465 -3.54 -21.38 -18.92
C LEU A 465 -2.99 -22.61 -19.64
N SER A 466 -2.83 -22.47 -20.95
CA SER A 466 -2.58 -23.58 -21.89
C SER A 466 -1.25 -24.32 -21.70
N ARG A 467 -0.23 -23.67 -21.11
CA ARG A 467 1.13 -24.20 -20.97
C ARG A 467 1.51 -24.32 -19.50
N LEU A 468 2.40 -25.26 -19.23
CA LEU A 468 2.96 -25.50 -17.91
C LEU A 468 4.29 -24.74 -17.74
N LEU A 469 4.57 -24.38 -16.50
CA LEU A 469 5.80 -23.76 -16.05
C LEU A 469 6.73 -24.85 -15.49
N ASN A 470 7.97 -24.89 -15.94
CA ASN A 470 9.00 -25.77 -15.39
C ASN A 470 10.13 -24.91 -14.79
N MET A 471 10.10 -24.75 -13.48
CA MET A 471 11.05 -23.87 -12.78
C MET A 471 12.46 -24.46 -12.65
N GLN A 472 12.71 -25.63 -13.25
CA GLN A 472 14.04 -26.26 -13.33
C GLN A 472 14.76 -25.94 -14.65
N GLU A 473 14.09 -25.29 -15.61
CA GLU A 473 14.66 -24.94 -16.92
C GLU A 473 15.44 -23.64 -16.90
N TYR A 474 16.76 -23.74 -17.15
CA TYR A 474 17.66 -22.61 -17.34
C TYR A 474 17.31 -21.81 -18.61
N GLY A 475 17.63 -20.52 -18.58
CA GLY A 475 17.49 -19.65 -19.74
C GLY A 475 18.51 -19.95 -20.84
N ASP A 476 18.07 -19.88 -22.09
CA ASP A 476 18.86 -20.18 -23.29
C ASP A 476 19.57 -18.92 -23.84
N SER A 477 20.90 -18.89 -23.79
CA SER A 477 21.75 -17.82 -24.36
C SER A 477 22.24 -18.09 -25.79
N GLY A 478 22.04 -19.29 -26.33
CA GLY A 478 22.57 -19.71 -27.64
C GLY A 478 21.58 -19.57 -28.80
N THR A 479 20.29 -19.75 -28.54
CA THR A 479 19.25 -19.68 -29.58
C THR A 479 18.88 -18.24 -29.94
N PRO A 480 18.68 -17.88 -31.22
CA PRO A 480 18.18 -16.54 -31.58
C PRO A 480 16.83 -16.23 -30.92
N GLU A 481 16.65 -15.01 -30.40
CA GLU A 481 15.51 -14.69 -29.52
C GLU A 481 14.14 -14.89 -30.17
N ARG A 482 13.99 -14.59 -31.47
CA ARG A 482 12.73 -14.83 -32.19
C ARG A 482 12.41 -16.32 -32.35
N VAL A 483 13.43 -17.17 -32.48
CA VAL A 483 13.24 -18.63 -32.49
C VAL A 483 12.83 -19.09 -31.10
N LEU A 484 13.49 -18.58 -30.06
CA LEU A 484 13.16 -18.86 -28.66
C LEU A 484 11.70 -18.43 -28.33
N GLU A 485 11.28 -17.26 -28.80
CA GLU A 485 9.92 -16.72 -28.67
C GLU A 485 8.87 -17.69 -29.25
N SER A 486 9.14 -18.21 -30.45
CA SER A 486 8.25 -19.17 -31.12
C SER A 486 8.10 -20.49 -30.34
N GLN A 487 9.11 -20.86 -29.56
CA GLN A 487 9.10 -22.02 -28.66
C GLN A 487 8.45 -21.71 -27.30
N GLY A 488 8.07 -20.46 -27.06
CA GLY A 488 7.44 -20.00 -25.83
C GLY A 488 8.41 -19.63 -24.72
N TYR A 489 9.64 -19.24 -25.05
CA TYR A 489 10.63 -18.75 -24.11
C TYR A 489 11.15 -17.37 -24.54
N LYS A 490 11.67 -16.58 -23.60
CA LYS A 490 12.34 -15.33 -23.96
C LYS A 490 13.38 -14.90 -22.94
N ARG A 491 14.31 -14.06 -23.39
CA ARG A 491 15.25 -13.31 -22.53
C ARG A 491 14.58 -12.00 -22.14
N HIS A 492 13.98 -12.01 -20.96
CA HIS A 492 13.17 -10.90 -20.45
C HIS A 492 14.00 -9.85 -19.72
N ILE A 493 15.18 -10.18 -19.20
CA ILE A 493 16.12 -9.26 -18.54
C ILE A 493 17.34 -8.95 -19.41
N GLU A 494 17.91 -7.75 -19.21
CA GLU A 494 19.17 -7.30 -19.80
C GLU A 494 20.03 -6.55 -18.76
N PRO A 495 21.33 -6.90 -18.56
CA PRO A 495 22.04 -8.01 -19.19
C PRO A 495 21.45 -9.38 -18.84
N PHE A 496 21.38 -10.24 -19.86
CA PHE A 496 20.79 -11.57 -19.70
C PHE A 496 21.61 -12.49 -18.78
N SER A 497 20.92 -13.21 -17.91
CA SER A 497 21.47 -14.29 -17.07
C SER A 497 20.77 -15.60 -17.35
N SER A 498 21.51 -16.67 -17.65
CA SER A 498 20.93 -18.01 -17.88
C SER A 498 20.30 -18.64 -16.63
N ARG A 499 20.48 -18.03 -15.45
CA ARG A 499 19.76 -18.42 -14.22
C ARG A 499 18.30 -18.02 -14.26
N PHE A 500 17.94 -17.05 -15.09
CA PHE A 500 16.59 -16.56 -15.27
C PHE A 500 16.00 -17.07 -16.57
N ASN A 501 14.71 -17.33 -16.56
CA ASN A 501 13.97 -17.75 -17.74
C ASN A 501 12.56 -17.17 -17.69
N SER A 502 11.91 -17.08 -18.85
CA SER A 502 10.51 -16.62 -18.94
C SER A 502 9.75 -17.53 -19.89
N ARG A 503 8.55 -17.95 -19.46
CA ARG A 503 7.71 -18.92 -20.16
C ARG A 503 6.39 -18.28 -20.59
N LEU A 504 6.03 -18.43 -21.86
CA LEU A 504 4.68 -18.11 -22.33
C LEU A 504 3.70 -19.14 -21.78
N MET A 505 2.74 -18.70 -20.97
CA MET A 505 1.73 -19.53 -20.33
C MET A 505 0.48 -19.71 -21.21
N GLY A 506 0.15 -18.71 -22.03
CA GLY A 506 -0.97 -18.78 -22.96
C GLY A 506 -1.43 -17.42 -23.44
N ILE A 507 -2.58 -17.42 -24.12
CA ILE A 507 -3.32 -16.21 -24.49
C ILE A 507 -4.58 -16.16 -23.65
N ILE A 508 -4.88 -15.02 -23.05
CA ILE A 508 -6.12 -14.76 -22.30
C ILE A 508 -6.98 -13.71 -23.01
N ASN A 509 -8.28 -13.76 -22.75
CA ASN A 509 -9.23 -12.71 -23.10
C ASN A 509 -9.69 -12.03 -21.80
N VAL A 510 -9.37 -10.75 -21.65
CA VAL A 510 -9.78 -9.92 -20.53
C VAL A 510 -11.09 -9.25 -20.91
N GLU A 511 -12.20 -9.74 -20.37
CA GLU A 511 -13.55 -9.28 -20.74
C GLU A 511 -13.89 -7.93 -20.12
N THR A 512 -13.43 -7.71 -18.89
CA THR A 512 -13.67 -6.48 -18.12
C THR A 512 -12.36 -5.81 -17.76
N THR A 513 -12.24 -4.49 -17.97
CA THR A 513 -11.10 -3.73 -17.47
C THR A 513 -11.15 -3.73 -15.95
N GLY A 514 -10.09 -4.19 -15.28
CA GLY A 514 -10.13 -4.37 -13.83
C GLY A 514 -8.89 -5.03 -13.27
N ARG A 515 -8.93 -5.26 -11.96
CA ARG A 515 -8.05 -6.23 -11.30
C ARG A 515 -8.64 -7.63 -11.46
N HIS A 516 -7.78 -8.63 -11.52
CA HIS A 516 -8.14 -10.02 -11.78
C HIS A 516 -7.41 -10.95 -10.83
N THR A 517 -7.82 -12.22 -10.76
CA THR A 517 -7.06 -13.23 -10.02
C THR A 517 -6.06 -13.91 -10.95
N PHE A 518 -4.83 -14.08 -10.46
CA PHE A 518 -3.79 -14.86 -11.13
C PHE A 518 -3.20 -15.84 -10.12
N ARG A 519 -3.24 -17.14 -10.43
CA ARG A 519 -2.86 -18.18 -9.47
C ARG A 519 -1.84 -19.13 -10.03
N PHE A 520 -0.85 -19.50 -9.23
CA PHE A 520 0.05 -20.61 -9.50
C PHE A 520 -0.35 -21.84 -8.67
N GLN A 521 -0.39 -22.99 -9.33
CA GLN A 521 -0.60 -24.28 -8.70
C GLN A 521 0.55 -25.22 -9.05
N SER A 522 1.19 -25.81 -8.05
CA SER A 522 2.17 -26.86 -8.31
C SER A 522 1.51 -28.19 -8.66
N LEU A 523 2.02 -28.85 -9.70
CA LEU A 523 1.62 -30.19 -10.13
C LEU A 523 2.73 -31.22 -9.88
N ALA A 524 3.81 -30.80 -9.21
CA ALA A 524 5.00 -31.62 -8.99
C ALA A 524 5.54 -31.42 -7.58
N TYR A 525 6.29 -32.41 -7.11
CA TYR A 525 7.00 -32.27 -5.84
C TYR A 525 8.17 -31.30 -5.97
N ALA A 526 8.21 -30.28 -5.12
CA ALA A 526 9.30 -29.31 -5.02
C ALA A 526 10.07 -29.48 -3.70
N GLY A 527 11.38 -29.68 -3.75
CA GLY A 527 12.25 -29.80 -2.56
C GLY A 527 12.87 -28.47 -2.09
N GLY A 528 12.84 -27.43 -2.92
CA GLY A 528 13.44 -26.12 -2.65
C GLY A 528 12.52 -24.96 -3.03
N ASN A 529 13.07 -23.76 -2.91
CA ASN A 529 12.38 -22.49 -3.15
C ASN A 529 11.98 -22.31 -4.62
N SER A 530 10.81 -21.72 -4.82
CA SER A 530 10.31 -21.26 -6.12
C SER A 530 10.43 -19.75 -6.13
N TRP A 531 11.25 -19.24 -7.04
CA TRP A 531 11.53 -17.81 -7.14
C TRP A 531 10.84 -17.24 -8.37
N PHE A 532 9.85 -16.40 -8.13
CA PHE A 532 9.13 -15.69 -9.16
C PHE A 532 9.59 -14.24 -9.23
N ASP A 533 9.53 -13.68 -10.42
CA ASP A 533 9.84 -12.28 -10.70
C ASP A 533 8.57 -11.64 -11.28
N VAL A 534 8.58 -11.31 -12.58
CA VAL A 534 7.48 -10.64 -13.26
C VAL A 534 6.50 -11.60 -13.95
N VAL A 535 5.20 -11.31 -13.84
CA VAL A 535 4.15 -11.78 -14.75
C VAL A 535 3.83 -10.67 -15.76
N GLU A 536 4.01 -10.93 -17.04
CA GLU A 536 3.75 -9.95 -18.09
C GLU A 536 2.44 -10.26 -18.80
N PHE A 537 1.53 -9.30 -18.81
CA PHE A 537 0.34 -9.29 -19.66
C PHE A 537 0.64 -8.41 -20.86
N ARG A 538 1.00 -9.01 -22.00
CA ARG A 538 1.39 -8.28 -23.21
C ARG A 538 0.28 -8.35 -24.26
N PRO A 539 -0.28 -7.23 -24.75
CA PRO A 539 -1.23 -7.25 -25.85
C PRO A 539 -0.77 -8.14 -27.00
N VAL A 540 -1.67 -8.91 -27.62
CA VAL A 540 -1.28 -9.89 -28.65
C VAL A 540 -0.61 -9.28 -29.89
N ASP A 541 -0.87 -8.00 -30.13
CA ASP A 541 -0.39 -7.17 -31.23
C ASP A 541 0.92 -6.41 -30.93
N MET A 542 1.36 -6.36 -29.67
CA MET A 542 2.64 -5.75 -29.31
C MET A 542 3.82 -6.70 -29.55
N ASP A 543 5.04 -6.15 -29.60
CA ASP A 543 6.27 -6.94 -29.57
C ASP A 543 6.38 -7.72 -28.24
N GLN A 544 6.66 -9.02 -28.32
CA GLN A 544 6.69 -9.90 -27.15
C GLN A 544 8.07 -10.01 -26.49
N LEU A 545 9.12 -9.55 -27.18
CA LEU A 545 10.49 -9.49 -26.67
C LEU A 545 10.79 -8.14 -26.01
N TYR A 546 10.27 -7.03 -26.56
CA TYR A 546 10.63 -5.67 -26.15
C TYR A 546 9.43 -4.83 -25.66
N PRO A 547 9.57 -4.09 -24.54
CA PRO A 547 10.81 -3.88 -23.80
C PRO A 547 11.22 -5.10 -22.96
N LYS A 548 12.54 -5.17 -22.71
CA LYS A 548 13.16 -6.01 -21.68
C LYS A 548 13.26 -5.24 -20.37
N PHE A 549 13.43 -5.97 -19.28
CA PHE A 549 13.65 -5.43 -17.95
C PHE A 549 15.15 -5.22 -17.70
N GLU A 550 15.51 -4.08 -17.12
CA GLU A 550 16.88 -3.84 -16.67
C GLU A 550 17.19 -4.77 -15.47
N SER A 551 18.14 -5.68 -15.63
CA SER A 551 18.57 -6.58 -14.56
C SER A 551 19.10 -5.78 -13.38
N SER A 552 18.61 -6.08 -12.17
CA SER A 552 18.96 -5.36 -10.94
C SER A 552 18.59 -3.86 -10.94
N GLY A 553 17.88 -3.40 -11.97
CA GLY A 553 17.54 -2.00 -12.19
C GLY A 553 16.03 -1.81 -12.34
N SER A 554 15.62 -0.57 -12.55
CA SER A 554 14.19 -0.21 -12.68
C SER A 554 13.79 0.11 -14.12
N GLY A 555 14.75 0.15 -15.04
CA GLY A 555 14.53 0.52 -16.41
C GLY A 555 13.78 -0.52 -17.23
N LEU A 556 13.14 -0.02 -18.28
CA LEU A 556 12.67 -0.79 -19.43
C LEU A 556 13.57 -0.48 -20.62
N ILE A 557 14.10 -1.52 -21.26
CA ILE A 557 15.04 -1.42 -22.37
C ILE A 557 14.28 -1.75 -23.66
N TYR A 558 14.15 -0.76 -24.54
CA TYR A 558 13.33 -0.86 -25.74
C TYR A 558 14.09 -1.34 -26.99
N ASP A 559 15.44 -1.31 -26.94
CA ASP A 559 16.32 -1.59 -28.08
C ASP A 559 17.49 -2.52 -27.70
#